data_AF-A0A916E8D8-F1
#
_entry.id   AF-A0A916E8D8-F1
#
_cell.length_a   1.000
_cell.length_b   1.000
_cell.length_c   1.000
_cell.angle_alpha   90.00
_cell.angle_beta   90.00
_cell.angle_gamma   90.00
#
_symmetry.space_group_name_H-M   'P 1'
#
loop_
_entity.id
_entity.type
_entity.pdbx_description
1 polymer ?
#
loop_
_entity_poly.entity_id
_entity_poly.type
_entity_poly.pdbx_seq_one_letter_code
_entity_poly.pdbx_strand_id
1 'polypeptide(L)'
;MLYLLVQVNESIKCIVPEHVVSIESTDNQFSNLFDAVTSGEYGDREVKVFIRWEKSENWKEVDNGLKGNLEMLEVLSFLQVKFSIIEKINSDTPALIQNTDAFNILMNNSRQLLLPQRCTEYNRCNQLYNEIIDLFRDQKVGWISDVHNTIGKTFVNRITDAIWYIDPHLSTLHARSCSLPVFFTQLKTYQDGEIYNKFYHTSHHKKVQLSQQKLLYLSSSLELSISQPWTSNDIWDQIISATLSLIQTLKKYAEYLAIKCTNMTNLHHSDESARNPENDCIMYRISACEDENLNENYSQLNNVLLEIHFYEYIDIKQYLPTDVMKRYRFIKELQLTFPIGIYRLVFA
;
A
#
# COMPACT_ATOMS: atom_id res chain seq x y z
N MET A 1 57.16 3.19 7.71
CA MET A 1 56.51 4.37 8.34
C MET A 1 55.18 4.55 7.63
N LEU A 2 54.09 4.29 8.35
CA LEU A 2 52.74 4.24 7.81
C LEU A 2 52.00 5.53 8.20
N TYR A 3 51.25 6.11 7.26
CA TYR A 3 50.40 7.28 7.51
C TYR A 3 48.94 6.86 7.50
N LEU A 4 48.25 7.07 8.62
CA LEU A 4 46.84 6.70 8.78
C LEU A 4 46.01 7.92 9.14
N LEU A 5 44.77 7.95 8.65
CA LEU A 5 43.75 8.85 9.15
C LEU A 5 43.05 8.18 10.33
N VAL A 6 43.20 8.76 11.51
CA VAL A 6 42.68 8.18 12.76
C VAL A 6 41.66 9.11 13.38
N GLN A 7 40.54 8.54 13.82
CA GLN A 7 39.53 9.23 14.61
C GLN A 7 39.11 8.39 15.84
N VAL A 8 38.75 9.07 16.92
CA VAL A 8 38.29 8.43 18.16
C VAL A 8 36.93 9.00 18.54
N ASN A 9 35.96 8.10 18.71
CA ASN A 9 34.60 8.45 19.11
C ASN A 9 34.27 7.77 20.45
N GLU A 10 33.40 8.40 21.21
CA GLU A 10 32.67 7.81 22.33
C GLU A 10 31.19 7.88 21.97
N SER A 11 30.54 6.73 21.85
CA SER A 11 29.18 6.61 21.29
C SER A 11 29.02 7.37 19.96
N ILE A 12 28.24 8.46 19.94
CA ILE A 12 27.96 9.30 18.76
C ILE A 12 28.88 10.53 18.74
N LYS A 13 29.56 10.84 19.86
CA LYS A 13 30.41 12.02 20.02
C LYS A 13 31.82 11.72 19.51
N CYS A 14 32.34 12.59 18.64
CA CYS A 14 33.75 12.55 18.23
C CYS A 14 34.59 13.23 19.31
N ILE A 15 35.54 12.49 19.91
CA ILE A 15 36.46 13.01 20.93
C ILE A 15 37.72 13.52 20.24
N VAL A 16 38.29 12.71 19.35
CA VAL A 16 39.47 13.07 18.57
C VAL A 16 39.06 13.11 17.10
N PRO A 17 39.03 14.30 16.48
CA PRO A 17 38.69 14.43 15.07
C PRO A 17 39.71 13.72 14.18
N GLU A 18 39.28 13.38 12.97
CA GLU A 18 40.12 12.72 11.97
C GLU A 18 41.39 13.55 11.71
N HIS A 19 42.55 12.96 12.00
CA HIS A 19 43.85 13.57 11.73
C HIS A 19 44.86 12.51 11.30
N VAL A 20 45.97 12.98 10.71
CA VAL A 20 47.01 12.10 10.18
C VAL A 20 47.97 11.72 11.30
N VAL A 21 48.17 10.42 11.49
CA VAL A 21 49.12 9.84 12.45
C VAL A 21 50.19 9.07 11.69
N SER A 22 51.45 9.34 12.02
CA SER A 22 52.59 8.56 11.54
C SER A 22 52.99 7.53 12.60
N ILE A 23 53.09 6.26 12.20
CA ILE A 23 53.49 5.16 13.09
C ILE A 23 54.87 4.64 12.66
N GLU A 24 55.77 4.50 13.64
CA GLU A 24 57.06 3.84 13.46
C GLU A 24 56.86 2.32 13.47
N SER A 25 57.66 1.58 12.68
CA SER A 25 57.47 0.14 12.41
C SER A 25 57.66 -0.80 13.61
N THR A 26 57.85 -0.26 14.81
CA THR A 26 57.96 -1.01 16.07
C THR A 26 56.63 -1.14 16.82
N ASP A 27 55.62 -0.35 16.43
CA ASP A 27 54.28 -0.41 17.01
C ASP A 27 53.36 -1.24 16.12
N ASN A 28 53.25 -2.54 16.42
CA ASN A 28 52.55 -3.49 15.55
C ASN A 28 51.11 -3.78 16.01
N GLN A 29 50.56 -3.10 17.04
CA GLN A 29 49.20 -3.35 17.54
C GLN A 29 48.32 -2.11 17.54
N PHE A 30 47.02 -2.31 17.31
CA PHE A 30 46.03 -1.23 17.39
C PHE A 30 45.96 -0.59 18.77
N SER A 31 46.31 -1.30 19.84
CA SER A 31 46.47 -0.76 21.20
C SER A 31 47.50 0.37 21.25
N ASN A 32 48.68 0.17 20.66
CA ASN A 32 49.75 1.16 20.68
C ASN A 32 49.33 2.43 19.92
N LEU A 33 48.65 2.26 18.78
CA LEU A 33 48.08 3.38 18.03
C LEU A 33 46.98 4.11 18.82
N PHE A 34 46.10 3.37 19.49
CA PHE A 34 45.05 3.96 20.31
C PHE A 34 45.63 4.75 21.49
N ASP A 35 46.61 4.20 22.19
CA ASP A 35 47.29 4.85 23.31
C ASP A 35 48.05 6.09 22.85
N ALA A 36 48.73 6.03 21.70
CA ALA A 36 49.43 7.17 21.12
C ALA A 36 48.47 8.32 20.77
N VAL A 37 47.28 8.02 20.23
CA VAL A 37 46.30 9.03 19.82
C VAL A 37 45.51 9.59 21.00
N THR A 38 45.34 8.80 22.06
CA THR A 38 44.57 9.20 23.25
C THR A 38 45.44 9.61 24.43
N SER A 39 46.77 9.63 24.28
CA SER A 39 47.73 9.87 25.37
C SER A 39 47.51 8.95 26.59
N GLY A 40 46.96 7.75 26.38
CA GLY A 40 46.68 6.75 27.42
C GLY A 40 45.47 7.04 28.32
N GLU A 41 44.64 8.04 28.01
CA GLU A 41 43.54 8.48 28.89
C GLU A 41 42.37 7.47 29.03
N TYR A 42 42.35 6.40 28.23
CA TYR A 42 41.22 5.45 28.15
C TYR A 42 41.57 3.96 28.31
N GLY A 43 42.72 3.63 28.91
CA GLY A 43 43.25 2.26 28.99
C GLY A 43 42.32 1.19 29.57
N ASP A 44 41.41 1.57 30.49
CA ASP A 44 40.47 0.63 31.15
C ASP A 44 39.08 0.56 30.48
N ARG A 45 38.91 1.19 29.32
CA ARG A 45 37.63 1.23 28.60
C ARG A 45 37.60 0.22 27.47
N GLU A 46 36.42 -0.33 27.21
CA GLU A 46 36.23 -1.23 26.07
C GLU A 46 36.17 -0.41 24.77
N VAL A 47 37.00 -0.79 23.80
CA VAL A 47 37.16 -0.05 22.54
C VAL A 47 36.97 -1.00 21.36
N LYS A 48 36.06 -0.63 20.47
CA LYS A 48 35.90 -1.27 19.17
C LYS A 48 36.74 -0.57 18.11
N VAL A 49 37.38 -1.35 17.25
CA VAL A 49 38.24 -0.86 16.17
C VAL A 49 37.54 -1.09 14.84
N PHE A 50 37.48 -0.03 14.03
CA PHE A 50 36.90 -0.08 12.69
C PHE A 50 37.90 0.43 11.67
N ILE A 51 37.87 -0.16 10.48
CA ILE A 51 38.74 0.22 9.36
C ILE A 51 37.91 0.42 8.09
N ARG A 52 38.39 1.27 7.19
CA ARG A 52 37.83 1.41 5.83
C ARG A 52 38.88 1.89 4.85
N TRP A 53 38.65 1.62 3.57
CA TRP A 53 39.59 2.01 2.53
C TRP A 53 39.40 3.48 2.17
N GLU A 54 38.17 3.86 1.83
CA GLU A 54 37.81 5.22 1.44
C GLU A 54 36.59 5.72 2.22
N LYS A 55 36.36 7.05 2.19
CA LYS A 55 35.26 7.68 2.93
C LYS A 55 33.87 7.24 2.47
N SER A 56 33.75 6.76 1.23
CA SER A 56 32.53 6.27 0.58
C SER A 56 32.12 4.87 1.04
N GLU A 57 33.02 4.09 1.64
CA GLU A 57 32.75 2.75 2.12
C GLU A 57 32.22 2.71 3.55
N ASN A 58 31.43 1.67 3.84
CA ASN A 58 30.99 1.35 5.18
C ASN A 58 32.19 0.91 6.04
N TRP A 59 32.18 1.31 7.32
CA TRP A 59 33.15 0.86 8.31
C TRP A 59 33.06 -0.66 8.52
N LYS A 60 34.21 -1.32 8.54
CA LYS A 60 34.34 -2.75 8.87
C LYS A 60 34.94 -2.90 10.26
N GLU A 61 34.31 -3.67 11.12
CA GLU A 61 34.83 -3.97 12.47
C GLU A 61 36.01 -4.94 12.36
N VAL A 62 37.04 -4.71 13.18
CA VAL A 62 38.20 -5.60 13.30
C VAL A 62 37.93 -6.58 14.44
N ASP A 63 37.80 -7.88 14.12
CA ASP A 63 37.41 -8.92 15.09
C ASP A 63 38.33 -8.99 16.32
N ASN A 64 39.64 -8.77 16.13
CA ASN A 64 40.62 -8.79 17.23
C ASN A 64 40.73 -7.45 17.98
N GLY A 65 39.95 -6.44 17.59
CA GLY A 65 39.92 -5.11 18.21
C GLY A 65 41.31 -4.51 18.41
N LEU A 66 41.57 -3.98 19.62
CA LEU A 66 42.86 -3.41 19.99
C LEU A 66 44.03 -4.40 19.94
N LYS A 67 43.77 -5.71 20.07
CA LYS A 67 44.79 -6.76 20.00
C LYS A 67 45.16 -7.14 18.55
N GLY A 68 44.50 -6.56 17.56
CA GLY A 68 44.79 -6.78 16.15
C GLY A 68 46.17 -6.22 15.75
N ASN A 69 46.81 -6.87 14.79
CA ASN A 69 48.10 -6.43 14.24
C ASN A 69 47.90 -5.34 13.16
N LEU A 70 48.62 -4.23 13.27
CA LEU A 70 48.58 -3.11 12.31
C LEU A 70 49.11 -3.48 10.92
N GLU A 71 49.94 -4.53 10.80
CA GLU A 71 50.42 -5.06 9.50
C GLU A 71 49.26 -5.38 8.54
N MET A 72 48.07 -5.70 9.06
CA MET A 72 46.90 -5.95 8.22
C MET A 72 46.49 -4.71 7.40
N LEU A 73 46.77 -3.50 7.89
CA LEU A 73 46.46 -2.26 7.19
C LEU A 73 47.38 -2.07 5.99
N GLU A 74 48.66 -2.44 6.11
CA GLU A 74 49.62 -2.39 5.01
C GLU A 74 49.29 -3.44 3.94
N VAL A 75 49.05 -4.68 4.35
CA VAL A 75 48.75 -5.80 3.43
C VAL A 75 47.44 -5.56 2.67
N LEU A 76 46.42 -5.04 3.35
CA LEU A 76 45.09 -4.83 2.77
C LEU A 76 44.86 -3.39 2.25
N SER A 77 45.87 -2.53 2.34
CA SER A 77 45.82 -1.13 1.87
C SER A 77 44.73 -0.27 2.51
N PHE A 78 44.40 -0.52 3.79
CA PHE A 78 43.48 0.31 4.55
C PHE A 78 44.17 1.56 5.09
N LEU A 79 43.58 2.74 4.85
CA LEU A 79 44.18 4.03 5.21
C LEU A 79 43.48 4.74 6.38
N GLN A 80 42.32 4.24 6.80
CA GLN A 80 41.49 4.91 7.81
C GLN A 80 41.11 3.98 8.95
N VAL A 81 41.31 4.46 10.17
CA VAL A 81 41.04 3.74 11.42
C VAL A 81 40.12 4.59 12.30
N LYS A 82 39.09 3.96 12.85
CA LYS A 82 38.17 4.57 13.82
C LYS A 82 38.13 3.74 15.09
N PHE A 83 38.42 4.37 16.21
CA PHE A 83 38.21 3.79 17.53
C PHE A 83 36.87 4.26 18.10
N SER A 84 36.08 3.35 18.66
CA SER A 84 34.82 3.67 19.33
C SER A 84 34.87 3.17 20.76
N ILE A 85 34.98 4.10 21.70
CA ILE A 85 34.92 3.87 23.15
C ILE A 85 33.48 3.60 23.53
N ILE A 86 33.26 2.49 24.21
CA ILE A 86 31.96 2.12 24.77
C ILE A 86 31.83 2.81 26.13
N GLU A 87 30.80 3.65 26.30
CA GLU A 87 30.50 4.26 27.60
C GLU A 87 30.18 3.18 28.62
N LYS A 88 30.91 3.17 29.75
CA LYS A 88 30.43 2.47 30.95
C LYS A 88 29.17 3.20 31.39
N ILE A 89 28.01 2.57 31.23
CA ILE A 89 26.76 3.08 31.77
C ILE A 89 26.95 3.15 33.30
N ASN A 90 27.18 4.36 33.82
CA ASN A 90 27.19 4.60 35.26
C ASN A 90 25.78 4.36 35.78
N SER A 91 25.54 3.16 36.31
CA SER A 91 24.34 2.83 37.05
C SER A 91 24.42 3.45 38.46
N ASP A 92 24.37 4.78 38.54
CA ASP A 92 24.09 5.48 39.80
C ASP A 92 22.59 5.64 39.97
N THR A 93 21.97 4.53 40.29
CA THR A 93 20.72 4.46 41.04
C THR A 93 20.89 3.24 41.92
N PRO A 94 20.61 3.27 43.23
CA PRO A 94 20.68 2.07 44.07
C PRO A 94 19.51 1.16 43.72
N ALA A 95 19.53 0.61 42.51
CA ALA A 95 18.81 -0.59 42.17
C ALA A 95 19.61 -1.71 42.81
N LEU A 96 19.08 -2.18 43.94
CA LEU A 96 19.26 -3.53 44.47
C LEU A 96 19.90 -4.43 43.41
N ILE A 97 21.17 -4.81 43.61
CA ILE A 97 21.85 -5.81 42.79
C ILE A 97 21.09 -7.12 43.01
N GLN A 98 20.01 -7.30 42.26
CA GLN A 98 19.50 -8.62 41.98
C GLN A 98 20.54 -9.20 41.03
N ASN A 99 21.13 -10.32 41.45
CA ASN A 99 21.87 -11.23 40.59
C ASN A 99 21.02 -11.52 39.35
N THR A 100 21.11 -10.68 38.31
CA THR A 100 20.39 -10.91 37.08
C THR A 100 21.25 -11.86 36.28
N ASP A 101 21.07 -13.14 36.59
CA ASP A 101 21.63 -14.27 35.88
C ASP A 101 21.61 -14.02 34.36
N ALA A 102 22.70 -14.32 33.64
CA ALA A 102 22.75 -14.22 32.19
C ALA A 102 21.62 -15.04 31.54
N PHE A 103 21.20 -16.13 32.18
CA PHE A 103 20.00 -16.87 31.78
C PHE A 103 18.71 -16.05 31.89
N ASN A 104 18.56 -15.22 32.92
CA ASN A 104 17.41 -14.30 33.05
C ASN A 104 17.42 -13.23 31.95
N ILE A 105 18.59 -12.72 31.55
CA ILE A 105 18.71 -11.76 30.44
C ILE A 105 18.32 -12.42 29.12
N LEU A 106 18.85 -13.61 28.83
CA LEU A 106 18.49 -14.38 27.64
C LEU A 106 17.01 -14.78 27.64
N MET A 107 16.46 -15.14 28.81
CA MET A 107 15.05 -15.50 28.95
C MET A 107 14.12 -14.30 28.82
N ASN A 108 14.55 -13.11 29.24
CA ASN A 108 13.79 -11.87 29.05
C ASN A 108 13.85 -11.40 27.59
N ASN A 109 15.03 -11.46 26.96
CA ASN A 109 15.20 -11.11 25.55
C ASN A 109 14.43 -12.07 24.63
N SER A 110 14.39 -13.37 24.94
CA SER A 110 13.63 -14.34 24.14
C SER A 110 12.12 -14.14 24.23
N ARG A 111 11.62 -13.44 25.25
CA ARG A 111 10.21 -13.07 25.43
C ARG A 111 9.88 -11.67 24.88
N GLN A 112 10.87 -10.95 24.37
CA GLN A 112 10.66 -9.60 23.86
C GLN A 112 9.74 -9.64 22.64
N LEU A 113 8.69 -8.83 22.69
CA LEU A 113 7.78 -8.62 21.57
C LEU A 113 8.47 -7.71 20.55
N LEU A 114 8.71 -8.24 19.35
CA LEU A 114 9.33 -7.52 18.26
C LEU A 114 8.33 -7.31 17.12
N LEU A 115 8.39 -6.12 16.52
CA LEU A 115 7.61 -5.78 15.33
C LEU A 115 8.52 -5.77 14.11
N PRO A 116 7.98 -6.03 12.90
CA PRO A 116 8.73 -5.86 11.66
C PRO A 116 9.33 -4.47 11.56
N GLN A 117 10.53 -4.37 10.97
CA GLN A 117 11.16 -3.08 10.75
C GLN A 117 10.30 -2.21 9.80
N ARG A 118 10.23 -0.91 10.11
CA ARG A 118 9.67 0.09 9.20
C ARG A 118 10.44 0.10 7.88
N CYS A 119 9.74 0.40 6.81
CA CYS A 119 10.34 0.60 5.50
C CYS A 119 10.63 2.08 5.25
N THR A 120 11.61 2.36 4.38
CA THR A 120 11.86 3.72 3.91
C THR A 120 10.63 4.22 3.13
N GLU A 121 10.13 5.40 3.46
CA GLU A 121 8.90 5.94 2.89
C GLU A 121 9.16 6.58 1.52
N TYR A 122 9.07 5.78 0.46
CA TYR A 122 9.15 6.27 -0.92
C TYR A 122 7.79 6.65 -1.50
N ASN A 123 6.71 6.05 -1.01
CA ASN A 123 5.36 6.27 -1.49
C ASN A 123 4.32 6.12 -0.37
N ARG A 124 3.06 6.46 -0.66
CA ARG A 124 1.94 6.37 0.29
C ARG A 124 1.60 4.94 0.72
N CYS A 125 1.98 3.92 -0.05
CA CYS A 125 1.82 2.52 0.35
C CYS A 125 2.87 2.14 1.42
N ASN A 126 4.11 2.61 1.29
CA ASN A 126 5.11 2.50 2.35
C ASN A 126 4.69 3.24 3.63
N GLN A 127 4.04 4.41 3.48
CA GLN A 127 3.45 5.13 4.61
C GLN A 127 2.36 4.29 5.30
N LEU A 128 1.42 3.71 4.55
CA LEU A 128 0.39 2.80 5.10
C LEU A 128 1.03 1.63 5.87
N TYR A 129 2.03 0.97 5.28
CA TYR A 129 2.75 -0.12 5.95
C TYR A 129 3.34 0.35 7.29
N ASN A 130 4.01 1.50 7.30
CA ASN A 130 4.63 2.04 8.52
C ASN A 130 3.58 2.44 9.56
N GLU A 131 2.45 3.02 9.15
CA GLU A 131 1.36 3.39 10.07
C GLU A 131 0.68 2.14 10.66
N ILE A 132 0.59 1.02 9.93
CA ILE A 132 0.13 -0.26 10.50
C ILE A 132 1.11 -0.76 11.58
N ILE A 133 2.43 -0.63 11.35
CA ILE A 133 3.45 -0.98 12.36
C ILE A 133 3.32 -0.09 13.59
N ASP A 134 3.12 1.21 13.41
CA ASP A 134 2.95 2.14 14.52
C ASP A 134 1.64 1.84 15.28
N LEU A 135 0.53 1.53 14.58
CA LEU A 135 -0.73 1.09 15.19
C LEU A 135 -0.56 -0.20 16.01
N PHE A 136 0.25 -1.16 15.54
CA PHE A 136 0.56 -2.38 16.30
C PHE A 136 1.42 -2.07 17.54
N ARG A 137 2.36 -1.13 17.43
CA ARG A 137 3.18 -0.67 18.56
C ARG A 137 2.32 -0.05 19.65
N ASP A 138 1.31 0.74 19.27
CA ASP A 138 0.38 1.36 20.22
C ASP A 138 -0.48 0.32 20.96
N GLN A 139 -0.80 -0.81 20.31
CA GLN A 139 -1.45 -1.96 20.94
C GLN A 139 -0.50 -2.85 21.74
N LYS A 140 0.79 -2.51 21.81
CA LYS A 140 1.83 -3.27 22.52
C LYS A 140 1.91 -4.74 22.09
N VAL A 141 1.60 -5.02 20.83
CA VAL A 141 1.71 -6.37 20.26
C VAL A 141 3.07 -6.58 19.60
N GLY A 142 3.42 -7.84 19.39
CA GLY A 142 4.59 -8.22 18.62
C GLY A 142 4.74 -9.73 18.52
N TRP A 143 5.71 -10.15 17.74
CA TRP A 143 6.09 -11.56 17.62
C TRP A 143 7.26 -11.86 18.53
N ILE A 144 7.23 -13.07 19.06
CA ILE A 144 8.32 -13.67 19.84
C ILE A 144 9.18 -14.49 18.87
N SER A 145 10.50 -14.57 19.12
CA SER A 145 11.44 -15.48 18.42
C SER A 145 11.70 -15.19 16.93
N ASP A 146 12.24 -14.02 16.59
CA ASP A 146 12.78 -13.65 15.25
C ASP A 146 11.87 -13.84 14.01
N VAL A 147 10.63 -14.29 14.19
CA VAL A 147 9.66 -14.44 13.09
C VAL A 147 9.00 -13.12 12.68
N HIS A 148 9.28 -12.03 13.41
CA HIS A 148 8.75 -10.70 13.12
C HIS A 148 9.12 -10.22 11.71
N ASN A 149 10.36 -10.48 11.25
CA ASN A 149 10.79 -10.06 9.90
C ASN A 149 10.35 -11.02 8.77
N THR A 150 9.80 -12.18 9.10
CA THR A 150 9.31 -13.17 8.12
C THR A 150 7.78 -13.25 8.16
N ILE A 151 7.22 -13.93 9.16
CA ILE A 151 5.79 -14.12 9.35
C ILE A 151 5.11 -12.78 9.66
N GLY A 152 5.68 -12.00 10.57
CA GLY A 152 5.11 -10.70 10.95
C GLY A 152 5.05 -9.73 9.78
N LYS A 153 6.18 -9.59 9.06
CA LYS A 153 6.26 -8.78 7.84
C LYS A 153 5.26 -9.22 6.78
N THR A 154 5.10 -10.53 6.59
CA THR A 154 4.12 -11.09 5.65
C THR A 154 2.69 -10.71 6.04
N PHE A 155 2.35 -10.79 7.34
CA PHE A 155 1.04 -10.39 7.83
C PHE A 155 0.75 -8.90 7.61
N VAL A 156 1.71 -8.03 7.94
CA VAL A 156 1.57 -6.57 7.75
C VAL A 156 1.43 -6.23 6.27
N ASN A 157 2.20 -6.87 5.39
CA ASN A 157 2.06 -6.71 3.95
C ASN A 157 0.67 -7.11 3.46
N ARG A 158 0.12 -8.23 3.95
CA ARG A 158 -1.23 -8.69 3.57
C ARG A 158 -2.32 -7.71 3.99
N ILE A 159 -2.22 -7.11 5.18
CA ILE A 159 -3.13 -6.04 5.62
C ILE A 159 -2.94 -4.80 4.74
N THR A 160 -1.69 -4.41 4.50
CA THR A 160 -1.34 -3.26 3.65
C THR A 160 -1.95 -3.42 2.25
N ASP A 161 -1.76 -4.56 1.60
CA ASP A 161 -2.30 -4.86 0.27
C ASP A 161 -3.83 -4.82 0.25
N ALA A 162 -4.48 -5.36 1.29
CA ALA A 162 -5.92 -5.36 1.40
C ALA A 162 -6.49 -3.95 1.55
N ILE A 163 -5.97 -3.17 2.49
CA ILE A 163 -6.40 -1.79 2.75
C ILE A 163 -6.10 -0.92 1.53
N TRP A 164 -4.87 -0.98 1.00
CA TRP A 164 -4.46 -0.21 -0.19
C TRP A 164 -5.37 -0.44 -1.40
N TYR A 165 -5.82 -1.67 -1.60
CA TYR A 165 -6.68 -2.02 -2.73
C TYR A 165 -8.10 -1.45 -2.60
N ILE A 166 -8.65 -1.40 -1.38
CA ILE A 166 -10.01 -0.88 -1.13
C ILE A 166 -10.03 0.62 -0.79
N ASP A 167 -8.89 1.21 -0.46
CA ASP A 167 -8.73 2.60 -0.01
C ASP A 167 -9.44 3.63 -0.91
N PRO A 168 -9.33 3.61 -2.25
CA PRO A 168 -10.06 4.55 -3.11
C PRO A 168 -11.58 4.36 -3.14
N HIS A 169 -12.06 3.24 -2.63
CA HIS A 169 -13.44 2.78 -2.77
C HIS A 169 -14.21 2.75 -1.44
N LEU A 170 -13.61 3.21 -0.34
CA LEU A 170 -14.18 3.09 1.01
C LEU A 170 -15.62 3.63 1.11
N SER A 171 -15.92 4.74 0.43
CA SER A 171 -17.28 5.30 0.37
C SER A 171 -18.27 4.39 -0.36
N THR A 172 -17.84 3.72 -1.42
CA THR A 172 -18.64 2.78 -2.20
C THR A 172 -18.91 1.50 -1.41
N LEU A 173 -17.90 0.98 -0.70
CA LEU A 173 -18.08 -0.16 0.20
C LEU A 173 -19.03 0.23 1.35
N HIS A 174 -18.87 1.41 1.97
CA HIS A 174 -19.72 1.90 3.05
C HIS A 174 -21.20 1.99 2.62
N ALA A 175 -21.48 2.50 1.41
CA ALA A 175 -22.83 2.55 0.86
C ALA A 175 -23.49 1.16 0.66
N ARG A 176 -22.70 0.09 0.70
CA ARG A 176 -23.15 -1.31 0.64
C ARG A 176 -23.05 -2.02 1.99
N SER A 177 -22.98 -1.25 3.09
CA SER A 177 -22.82 -1.77 4.45
C SER A 177 -21.58 -2.66 4.59
N CYS A 178 -20.52 -2.34 3.86
CA CYS A 178 -19.20 -2.96 3.93
C CYS A 178 -18.24 -1.89 4.46
N SER A 179 -18.16 -1.72 5.77
CA SER A 179 -17.33 -0.65 6.36
C SER A 179 -15.94 -1.16 6.72
N LEU A 180 -14.92 -0.30 6.60
CA LEU A 180 -13.60 -0.62 7.13
C LEU A 180 -13.72 -0.85 8.66
N PRO A 181 -13.08 -1.90 9.23
CA PRO A 181 -13.13 -2.13 10.66
C PRO A 181 -12.59 -0.93 11.45
N VAL A 182 -13.28 -0.58 12.55
CA VAL A 182 -12.97 0.58 13.41
C VAL A 182 -11.53 0.61 13.90
N PHE A 183 -10.91 -0.56 14.06
CA PHE A 183 -9.50 -0.64 14.41
C PHE A 183 -8.60 0.03 13.35
N PHE A 184 -8.84 -0.25 12.07
CA PHE A 184 -8.03 0.30 10.97
C PHE A 184 -8.40 1.74 10.63
N THR A 185 -9.56 2.26 11.07
CA THR A 185 -9.86 3.69 10.93
C THR A 185 -9.02 4.58 11.85
N GLN A 186 -8.28 3.99 12.79
CA GLN A 186 -7.35 4.69 13.68
C GLN A 186 -6.00 5.01 13.01
N LEU A 187 -5.76 4.51 11.80
CA LEU A 187 -4.58 4.89 11.04
C LEU A 187 -4.55 6.41 10.84
N LYS A 188 -3.38 7.02 11.07
CA LYS A 188 -3.22 8.47 11.15
C LYS A 188 -3.74 9.19 9.90
N THR A 189 -3.43 8.66 8.72
CA THR A 189 -3.92 9.25 7.46
C THR A 189 -5.46 9.30 7.41
N TYR A 190 -6.16 8.29 7.91
CA TYR A 190 -7.63 8.30 7.97
C TYR A 190 -8.17 9.23 9.06
N GLN A 191 -7.48 9.35 10.20
CA GLN A 191 -7.84 10.32 11.24
C GLN A 191 -7.75 11.77 10.74
N ASP A 192 -6.80 12.04 9.85
CA ASP A 192 -6.65 13.34 9.18
C ASP A 192 -7.68 13.57 8.06
N GLY A 193 -8.60 12.62 7.81
CA GLY A 193 -9.62 12.70 6.76
C GLY A 193 -9.06 12.48 5.34
N GLU A 194 -7.86 11.93 5.23
CA GLU A 194 -7.15 11.70 3.98
C GLU A 194 -7.23 10.24 3.53
N ILE A 195 -6.89 9.99 2.27
CA ILE A 195 -6.75 8.64 1.69
C ILE A 195 -5.31 8.38 1.27
N TYR A 196 -4.88 7.12 1.28
CA TYR A 196 -3.51 6.77 0.92
C TYR A 196 -3.28 6.80 -0.60
N ASN A 197 -4.16 6.16 -1.35
CA ASN A 197 -4.04 5.97 -2.79
C ASN A 197 -4.64 7.16 -3.56
N LYS A 198 -4.08 8.35 -3.31
CA LYS A 198 -4.49 9.61 -3.97
C LYS A 198 -4.35 9.55 -5.49
N PHE A 199 -3.33 8.82 -5.99
CA PHE A 199 -3.08 8.63 -7.41
C PHE A 199 -4.27 8.02 -8.16
N TYR A 200 -5.09 7.23 -7.48
CA TYR A 200 -6.32 6.69 -8.06
C TYR A 200 -7.27 7.79 -8.55
N HIS A 201 -7.35 8.91 -7.83
CA HIS A 201 -8.24 10.02 -8.16
C HIS A 201 -7.57 11.04 -9.09
N THR A 202 -6.26 11.24 -8.96
CA THR A 202 -5.52 12.28 -9.70
C THR A 202 -4.96 11.81 -11.04
N SER A 203 -4.77 10.50 -11.26
CA SER A 203 -4.22 10.03 -12.54
C SER A 203 -5.25 10.01 -13.66
N HIS A 204 -4.80 10.27 -14.89
CA HIS A 204 -5.59 10.13 -16.11
C HIS A 204 -5.69 8.68 -16.62
N HIS A 205 -5.06 7.72 -15.94
CA HIS A 205 -5.10 6.31 -16.34
C HIS A 205 -6.44 5.66 -16.01
N LYS A 206 -6.73 4.55 -16.70
CA LYS A 206 -7.93 3.74 -16.44
C LYS A 206 -7.95 3.32 -14.97
N LYS A 207 -8.98 3.76 -14.26
CA LYS A 207 -9.20 3.44 -12.86
C LYS A 207 -9.43 1.94 -12.68
N VAL A 208 -8.63 1.31 -11.81
CA VAL A 208 -8.80 -0.10 -11.46
C VAL A 208 -10.11 -0.26 -10.69
N GLN A 209 -11.04 -1.03 -11.24
CA GLN A 209 -12.25 -1.39 -10.52
C GLN A 209 -11.98 -2.52 -9.54
N LEU A 210 -12.79 -2.60 -8.48
CA LEU A 210 -12.77 -3.74 -7.59
C LEU A 210 -13.24 -4.99 -8.33
N SER A 211 -12.45 -6.05 -8.25
CA SER A 211 -12.79 -7.35 -8.83
C SER A 211 -13.07 -8.38 -7.74
N GLN A 212 -14.07 -9.22 -7.97
CA GLN A 212 -14.41 -10.34 -7.08
C GLN A 212 -13.17 -11.22 -6.82
N GLN A 213 -12.45 -11.60 -7.88
CA GLN A 213 -11.27 -12.45 -7.79
C GLN A 213 -10.18 -11.85 -6.89
N LYS A 214 -9.87 -10.55 -7.03
CA LYS A 214 -8.83 -9.91 -6.22
C LYS A 214 -9.25 -9.76 -4.76
N LEU A 215 -10.51 -9.45 -4.50
CA LEU A 215 -11.06 -9.37 -3.13
C LEU A 215 -11.02 -10.73 -2.43
N LEU A 216 -11.40 -11.80 -3.13
CA LEU A 216 -11.31 -13.17 -2.59
C LEU A 216 -9.85 -13.57 -2.36
N TYR A 217 -8.95 -13.27 -3.29
CA TYR A 217 -7.52 -13.54 -3.11
C TYR A 217 -6.95 -12.83 -1.87
N LEU A 218 -7.25 -11.54 -1.68
CA LEU A 218 -6.80 -10.77 -0.52
C LEU A 218 -7.39 -11.34 0.78
N SER A 219 -8.66 -11.72 0.76
CA SER A 219 -9.34 -12.38 1.88
C SER A 219 -8.64 -13.68 2.27
N SER A 220 -8.40 -14.58 1.31
CA SER A 220 -7.72 -15.86 1.54
C SER A 220 -6.28 -15.67 2.01
N SER A 221 -5.57 -14.65 1.49
CA SER A 221 -4.21 -14.33 1.94
C SER A 221 -4.19 -13.93 3.42
N LEU A 222 -5.15 -13.12 3.87
CA LEU A 222 -5.32 -12.78 5.28
C LEU A 222 -5.71 -13.99 6.12
N GLU A 223 -6.60 -14.86 5.63
CA GLU A 223 -6.98 -16.12 6.29
C GLU A 223 -5.76 -17.01 6.60
N LEU A 224 -4.82 -17.10 5.67
CA LEU A 224 -3.56 -17.84 5.88
C LEU A 224 -2.67 -17.24 6.98
N SER A 225 -2.79 -15.94 7.25
CA SER A 225 -2.05 -15.30 8.34
C SER A 225 -2.71 -15.52 9.69
N ILE A 226 -4.04 -15.43 9.76
CA ILE A 226 -4.77 -15.62 11.01
C ILE A 226 -4.87 -17.09 11.43
N SER A 227 -4.50 -18.03 10.56
CA SER A 227 -4.41 -19.46 10.88
C SER A 227 -3.07 -19.87 11.50
N GLN A 228 -2.15 -18.92 11.74
CA GLN A 228 -0.81 -19.20 12.25
C GLN A 228 -0.81 -19.31 13.78
N PRO A 229 0.07 -20.12 14.40
CA PRO A 229 0.00 -20.38 15.85
C PRO A 229 0.12 -19.15 16.76
N TRP A 230 0.79 -18.08 16.31
CA TRP A 230 0.96 -16.85 17.10
C TRP A 230 -0.35 -16.09 17.35
N THR A 231 -1.39 -16.36 16.56
CA THR A 231 -2.68 -15.67 16.63
C THR A 231 -3.50 -16.13 17.83
N SER A 232 -3.13 -17.25 18.45
CA SER A 232 -3.78 -17.78 19.66
C SER A 232 -3.38 -17.05 20.94
N ASN A 233 -2.44 -16.11 20.86
CA ASN A 233 -2.01 -15.29 21.99
C ASN A 233 -2.98 -14.10 22.15
N ASP A 234 -3.48 -13.91 23.37
CA ASP A 234 -4.51 -12.93 23.74
C ASP A 234 -4.11 -11.48 23.44
N ILE A 235 -2.81 -11.17 23.44
CA ILE A 235 -2.33 -9.85 23.04
C ILE A 235 -2.77 -9.47 21.61
N TRP A 236 -3.05 -10.45 20.74
CA TRP A 236 -3.45 -10.23 19.35
C TRP A 236 -4.96 -10.13 19.15
N ASP A 237 -5.80 -10.40 20.16
CA ASP A 237 -7.25 -10.57 20.02
C ASP A 237 -7.95 -9.42 19.28
N GLN A 238 -7.59 -8.18 19.63
CA GLN A 238 -8.17 -7.00 18.99
C GLN A 238 -7.81 -6.90 17.50
N ILE A 239 -6.55 -7.16 17.15
CA ILE A 239 -6.05 -7.10 15.78
C ILE A 239 -6.61 -8.26 14.96
N ILE A 240 -6.71 -9.45 15.53
CA ILE A 240 -7.28 -10.63 14.87
C ILE A 240 -8.77 -10.43 14.64
N SER A 241 -9.51 -9.92 15.63
CA SER A 241 -10.93 -9.57 15.49
C SER A 241 -11.14 -8.52 14.40
N ALA A 242 -10.28 -7.49 14.34
CA ALA A 242 -10.32 -6.48 13.29
C ALA A 242 -9.99 -7.06 11.91
N THR A 243 -9.01 -7.96 11.83
CA THR A 243 -8.61 -8.62 10.58
C THR A 243 -9.70 -9.55 10.06
N LEU A 244 -10.35 -10.31 10.94
CA LEU A 244 -11.52 -11.12 10.61
C LEU A 244 -12.68 -10.25 10.08
N SER A 245 -12.92 -9.10 10.71
CA SER A 245 -13.92 -8.13 10.25
C SER A 245 -13.56 -7.58 8.85
N LEU A 246 -12.27 -7.35 8.58
CA LEU A 246 -11.80 -6.95 7.26
C LEU A 246 -12.03 -8.04 6.22
N ILE A 247 -11.69 -9.30 6.53
CA ILE A 247 -11.93 -10.47 5.67
C ILE A 247 -13.41 -10.57 5.32
N GLN A 248 -14.30 -10.47 6.31
CA GLN A 248 -15.75 -10.51 6.10
C GLN A 248 -16.22 -9.37 5.18
N THR A 249 -15.69 -8.17 5.36
CA THR A 249 -15.99 -7.00 4.52
C THR A 249 -15.60 -7.25 3.06
N LEU A 250 -14.40 -7.78 2.83
CA LEU A 250 -13.91 -8.12 1.48
C LEU A 250 -14.77 -9.21 0.82
N LYS A 251 -15.10 -10.28 1.56
CA LYS A 251 -15.95 -11.38 1.06
C LYS A 251 -17.37 -10.92 0.74
N LYS A 252 -18.00 -10.17 1.65
CA LYS A 252 -19.35 -9.62 1.45
C LYS A 252 -19.42 -8.74 0.20
N TYR A 253 -18.42 -7.89 -0.02
CA TYR A 253 -18.40 -7.08 -1.23
C TYR A 253 -18.11 -7.91 -2.49
N ALA A 254 -17.28 -8.94 -2.40
CA ALA A 254 -17.04 -9.88 -3.50
C ALA A 254 -18.33 -10.64 -3.89
N GLU A 255 -19.13 -11.09 -2.91
CA GLU A 255 -20.44 -11.71 -3.12
C GLU A 255 -21.42 -10.74 -3.79
N TYR A 256 -21.46 -9.49 -3.34
CA TYR A 256 -22.25 -8.44 -3.99
C TYR A 256 -21.87 -8.26 -5.47
N LEU A 257 -20.57 -8.23 -5.79
CA LEU A 257 -20.11 -8.15 -7.18
C LEU A 257 -20.53 -9.38 -8.00
N ALA A 258 -20.51 -10.57 -7.40
CA ALA A 258 -20.95 -11.81 -8.04
C ALA A 258 -22.44 -11.74 -8.40
N ILE A 259 -23.29 -11.40 -7.43
CA ILE A 259 -24.75 -11.25 -7.61
C ILE A 259 -25.03 -10.20 -8.69
N LYS A 260 -24.36 -9.05 -8.62
CA LYS A 260 -24.52 -7.98 -9.62
C LYS A 260 -24.14 -8.47 -11.02
N CYS A 261 -23.05 -9.22 -11.15
CA CYS A 261 -22.61 -9.79 -12.42
C CYS A 261 -23.63 -10.80 -12.95
N THR A 262 -24.09 -11.74 -12.12
CA THR A 262 -25.13 -12.71 -12.49
C THR A 262 -26.42 -12.03 -12.93
N ASN A 263 -26.88 -11.02 -12.20
CA ASN A 263 -28.08 -10.27 -12.58
C ASN A 263 -27.90 -9.55 -13.93
N MET A 264 -26.72 -8.97 -14.17
CA MET A 264 -26.42 -8.30 -15.43
C MET A 264 -26.37 -9.31 -16.60
N THR A 265 -25.76 -10.48 -16.40
CA THR A 265 -25.73 -11.57 -17.37
C THR A 265 -27.15 -12.09 -17.66
N ASN A 266 -27.98 -12.29 -16.64
CA ASN A 266 -29.37 -12.71 -16.79
C ASN A 266 -30.18 -11.67 -17.59
N LEU A 267 -29.98 -10.37 -17.32
CA LEU A 267 -30.61 -9.30 -18.09
C LEU A 267 -30.12 -9.25 -19.55
N HIS A 268 -28.84 -9.54 -19.81
CA HIS A 268 -28.31 -9.61 -21.17
C HIS A 268 -28.84 -10.79 -21.98
N HIS A 269 -29.19 -11.90 -21.32
CA HIS A 269 -29.76 -13.09 -21.95
C HIS A 269 -31.29 -13.15 -21.87
N SER A 270 -31.93 -12.16 -21.27
CA SER A 270 -33.38 -12.04 -21.20
C SER A 270 -33.92 -11.44 -22.49
N ASP A 271 -34.92 -12.09 -23.08
CA ASP A 271 -35.73 -11.52 -24.17
C ASP A 271 -36.70 -10.44 -23.66
N GLU A 272 -36.94 -10.39 -22.35
CA GLU A 272 -37.69 -9.31 -21.70
C GLU A 272 -36.79 -8.08 -21.54
N SER A 273 -37.24 -6.95 -22.10
CA SER A 273 -36.61 -5.66 -21.88
C SER A 273 -36.54 -5.36 -20.38
N ALA A 274 -35.36 -4.97 -19.90
CA ALA A 274 -35.15 -4.49 -18.52
C ALA A 274 -35.99 -3.25 -18.14
N ARG A 275 -36.72 -2.70 -19.12
CA ARG A 275 -37.56 -1.51 -19.04
C ARG A 275 -38.92 -1.78 -19.63
N ASN A 276 -39.95 -1.28 -18.96
CA ASN A 276 -41.32 -1.39 -19.42
C ASN A 276 -41.73 -0.06 -20.10
N PRO A 277 -42.25 -0.08 -21.35
CA PRO A 277 -42.79 1.11 -21.99
C PRO A 277 -43.84 1.88 -21.16
N GLU A 278 -44.52 1.22 -20.22
CA GLU A 278 -45.47 1.85 -19.30
C GLU A 278 -44.81 2.82 -18.31
N ASN A 279 -43.60 2.53 -17.84
CA ASN A 279 -42.95 3.26 -16.75
C ASN A 279 -41.71 4.06 -17.20
N ASP A 280 -41.04 3.62 -18.26
CA ASP A 280 -39.73 4.14 -18.67
C ASP A 280 -39.76 4.93 -19.98
N CYS A 281 -40.95 5.34 -20.42
CA CYS A 281 -41.13 6.02 -21.70
C CYS A 281 -41.47 7.49 -21.52
N ILE A 282 -40.76 8.35 -22.24
CA ILE A 282 -41.18 9.74 -22.46
C ILE A 282 -41.85 9.83 -23.83
N MET A 283 -43.03 10.45 -23.85
CA MET A 283 -43.72 10.79 -25.08
C MET A 283 -43.48 12.26 -25.38
N TYR A 284 -43.01 12.54 -26.59
CA TYR A 284 -42.91 13.91 -27.10
C TYR A 284 -43.54 14.00 -28.49
N ARG A 285 -44.01 15.20 -28.84
CA ARG A 285 -44.67 15.44 -30.12
C ARG A 285 -43.73 16.16 -31.06
N ILE A 286 -43.73 15.73 -32.32
CA ILE A 286 -43.11 16.48 -33.42
C ILE A 286 -44.24 17.12 -34.22
N SER A 287 -44.10 18.41 -34.49
CA SER A 287 -45.05 19.16 -35.31
C SER A 287 -44.85 18.82 -36.78
N ALA A 288 -45.93 18.89 -37.57
CA ALA A 288 -45.84 18.75 -39.01
C ALA A 288 -44.89 19.80 -39.60
N CYS A 289 -44.08 19.41 -40.58
CA CYS A 289 -43.44 20.36 -41.48
C CYS A 289 -44.35 20.64 -42.68
N GLU A 290 -44.18 21.82 -43.27
CA GLU A 290 -44.83 22.12 -44.55
C GLU A 290 -44.27 21.22 -45.67
N ASP A 291 -45.09 20.84 -46.64
CA ASP A 291 -44.69 19.95 -47.74
C ASP A 291 -43.47 20.50 -48.51
N GLU A 292 -43.40 21.82 -48.70
CA GLU A 292 -42.28 22.50 -49.38
C GLU A 292 -40.95 22.41 -48.60
N ASN A 293 -41.03 22.14 -47.30
CA ASN A 293 -39.90 22.08 -46.37
C ASN A 293 -39.53 20.64 -45.99
N LEU A 294 -40.19 19.62 -46.55
CA LEU A 294 -39.88 18.21 -46.27
C LEU A 294 -38.52 17.84 -46.87
N ASN A 295 -37.59 17.42 -46.03
CA ASN A 295 -36.30 16.93 -46.49
C ASN A 295 -36.46 15.59 -47.25
N GLU A 296 -35.83 15.48 -48.42
CA GLU A 296 -35.89 14.29 -49.30
C GLU A 296 -35.57 12.97 -48.59
N ASN A 297 -34.74 13.01 -47.55
CA ASN A 297 -34.41 11.83 -46.75
C ASN A 297 -35.64 11.18 -46.11
N TYR A 298 -36.70 11.95 -45.84
CA TYR A 298 -37.91 11.46 -45.18
C TYR A 298 -39.06 11.17 -46.15
N SER A 299 -38.96 11.55 -47.43
CA SER A 299 -40.07 11.47 -48.39
C SER A 299 -40.65 10.06 -48.54
N GLN A 300 -39.78 9.05 -48.58
CA GLN A 300 -40.24 7.66 -48.70
C GLN A 300 -41.04 7.19 -47.48
N LEU A 301 -40.57 7.52 -46.27
CA LEU A 301 -41.28 7.20 -45.04
C LEU A 301 -42.60 7.99 -44.94
N ASN A 302 -42.59 9.26 -45.31
CA ASN A 302 -43.76 10.14 -45.29
C ASN A 302 -44.88 9.60 -46.18
N ASN A 303 -44.56 9.25 -47.43
CA ASN A 303 -45.55 8.75 -48.39
C ASN A 303 -46.17 7.43 -47.92
N VAL A 304 -45.35 6.50 -47.42
CA VAL A 304 -45.87 5.21 -46.92
C VAL A 304 -46.80 5.41 -45.72
N LEU A 305 -46.45 6.31 -44.80
CA LEU A 305 -47.29 6.59 -43.63
C LEU A 305 -48.60 7.34 -43.99
N LEU A 306 -48.64 8.06 -45.12
CA LEU A 306 -49.88 8.68 -45.62
C LEU A 306 -50.82 7.66 -46.27
N GLU A 307 -50.26 6.61 -46.88
CA GLU A 307 -51.02 5.56 -47.57
C GLU A 307 -51.49 4.44 -46.65
N ILE A 308 -50.90 4.31 -45.46
CA ILE A 308 -51.20 3.23 -44.53
C ILE A 308 -52.58 3.41 -43.88
N HIS A 309 -53.30 2.31 -43.61
CA HIS A 309 -54.59 2.40 -42.95
C HIS A 309 -54.44 2.78 -41.47
N PHE A 310 -55.47 3.38 -40.89
CA PHE A 310 -55.49 3.71 -39.47
C PHE A 310 -55.24 2.48 -38.60
N TYR A 311 -54.35 2.63 -37.62
CA TYR A 311 -53.93 1.60 -36.66
C TYR A 311 -53.16 0.41 -37.25
N GLU A 312 -52.70 0.51 -38.49
CA GLU A 312 -51.85 -0.51 -39.10
C GLU A 312 -50.40 -0.38 -38.60
N TYR A 313 -49.78 -1.53 -38.29
CA TYR A 313 -48.39 -1.58 -37.82
C TYR A 313 -47.41 -1.57 -39.00
N ILE A 314 -46.35 -0.77 -38.89
CA ILE A 314 -45.25 -0.76 -39.84
C ILE A 314 -43.90 -0.74 -39.13
N ASP A 315 -42.98 -1.60 -39.59
CA ASP A 315 -41.58 -1.54 -39.17
C ASP A 315 -40.84 -0.46 -39.97
N ILE A 316 -40.47 0.62 -39.29
CA ILE A 316 -39.76 1.73 -39.92
C ILE A 316 -38.28 1.44 -40.23
N LYS A 317 -37.72 0.32 -39.75
CA LYS A 317 -36.29 -0.02 -39.92
C LYS A 317 -35.82 -0.02 -41.36
N GLN A 318 -36.69 -0.41 -42.30
CA GLN A 318 -36.36 -0.47 -43.72
C GLN A 318 -36.15 0.91 -44.37
N TYR A 319 -36.62 1.99 -43.73
CA TYR A 319 -36.43 3.36 -44.19
C TYR A 319 -35.27 4.06 -43.49
N LEU A 320 -34.65 3.41 -42.50
CA LEU A 320 -33.54 3.99 -41.74
C LEU A 320 -32.21 3.81 -42.49
N PRO A 321 -31.30 4.80 -42.40
CA PRO A 321 -29.93 4.64 -42.89
C PRO A 321 -29.20 3.46 -42.23
N THR A 322 -28.30 2.82 -43.00
CA THR A 322 -27.46 1.71 -42.51
C THR A 322 -26.39 2.19 -41.52
N ASP A 323 -25.82 3.38 -41.77
CA ASP A 323 -24.81 3.98 -40.91
C ASP A 323 -25.40 4.43 -39.56
N VAL A 324 -24.69 4.11 -38.47
CA VAL A 324 -25.18 4.33 -37.09
C VAL A 324 -25.37 5.81 -36.78
N MET A 325 -24.45 6.68 -37.22
CA MET A 325 -24.52 8.12 -36.94
C MET A 325 -25.62 8.79 -37.79
N LYS A 326 -25.74 8.39 -39.06
CA LYS A 326 -26.83 8.86 -39.92
C LYS A 326 -28.20 8.41 -39.41
N ARG A 327 -28.31 7.17 -38.92
CA ARG A 327 -29.55 6.66 -38.30
C ARG A 327 -29.93 7.45 -37.04
N TYR A 328 -28.96 7.73 -36.17
CA TYR A 328 -29.20 8.55 -34.98
C TYR A 328 -29.73 9.94 -35.35
N ARG A 329 -29.11 10.61 -36.33
CA ARG A 329 -29.57 11.92 -36.80
C ARG A 329 -30.96 11.85 -37.42
N PHE A 330 -31.22 10.86 -38.28
CA PHE A 330 -32.51 10.64 -38.91
C PHE A 330 -33.64 10.54 -37.89
N ILE A 331 -33.46 9.75 -36.82
CA ILE A 331 -34.48 9.59 -35.77
C ILE A 331 -34.63 10.88 -34.95
N LYS A 332 -33.51 11.56 -34.66
CA LYS A 332 -33.51 12.78 -33.85
C LYS A 332 -34.14 13.98 -34.56
N GLU A 333 -33.98 14.06 -35.87
CA GLU A 333 -34.39 15.16 -36.74
C GLU A 333 -35.56 14.75 -37.65
N LEU A 334 -36.35 13.75 -37.23
CA LEU A 334 -37.46 13.20 -38.01
C LEU A 334 -38.44 14.30 -38.42
N GLN A 335 -38.73 14.39 -39.73
CA GLN A 335 -39.69 15.33 -40.30
C GLN A 335 -40.76 14.57 -41.07
N LEU A 336 -42.03 14.95 -40.86
CA LEU A 336 -43.20 14.41 -41.55
C LEU A 336 -44.20 15.55 -41.78
N THR A 337 -45.06 15.39 -42.78
CA THR A 337 -46.04 16.42 -43.18
C THR A 337 -47.31 16.40 -42.32
N PHE A 338 -47.31 15.58 -41.27
CA PHE A 338 -48.35 15.46 -40.25
C PHE A 338 -47.72 15.32 -38.86
N PRO A 339 -48.43 15.75 -37.80
CA PRO A 339 -47.89 15.68 -36.45
C PRO A 339 -47.81 14.23 -35.96
N ILE A 340 -46.75 13.89 -35.24
CA ILE A 340 -46.55 12.56 -34.67
C ILE A 340 -46.22 12.60 -33.18
N GLY A 341 -46.63 11.56 -32.46
CA GLY A 341 -46.18 11.27 -31.10
C GLY A 341 -45.09 10.22 -31.11
N ILE A 342 -43.93 10.51 -30.51
CA ILE A 342 -42.82 9.57 -30.38
C ILE A 342 -42.71 9.13 -28.93
N TYR A 343 -42.75 7.82 -28.74
CA TYR A 343 -42.47 7.16 -27.48
C TYR A 343 -41.00 6.76 -27.44
N ARG A 344 -40.23 7.33 -26.51
CA ARG A 344 -38.81 7.03 -26.34
C ARG A 344 -38.53 6.49 -24.94
N LEU A 345 -37.88 5.32 -24.90
CA LEU A 345 -37.35 4.78 -23.65
C LEU A 345 -36.22 5.69 -23.12
N VAL A 346 -36.36 6.13 -21.87
CA VAL A 346 -35.37 6.97 -21.19
C VAL A 346 -34.24 6.09 -20.68
N PHE A 347 -33.00 6.49 -20.97
CA PHE A 347 -31.79 5.93 -20.37
C PHE A 347 -31.30 6.94 -19.32
N ALA A 348 -31.46 6.61 -18.04
CA ALA A 348 -30.90 7.38 -16.93
C ALA A 348 -29.40 7.10 -16.76
#